data_AF-A0A4R9GMC0-F1
#
_entry.id   AF-A0A4R9GMC0-F1
#
_cell.length_a   1.000
_cell.length_b   1.000
_cell.length_c   1.000
_cell.angle_alpha   90.00
_cell.angle_beta   90.00
_cell.angle_gamma   90.00
#
_symmetry.space_group_name_H-M   'P 1'
#
loop_
_entity.id
_entity.type
_entity.pdbx_description
1 polymer ?
#
loop_
_entity_poly.entity_id
_entity_poly.type
_entity_poly.pdbx_seq_one_letter_code
_entity_poly.pdbx_strand_id
1 'polypeptide(L)'
;MPTFLDQFKKTLRSEMTVSLFQGAFGVLFFWSVLRFFVPFAEVPHPLLVGFNFLYTISIALYSNYKMVTGRWTANLWANRALLLSLPLPIFYGYFTFLSPDYLPVLIVFVVGVELPVLGLAKSRYLTLWYAAYFSSFLLPSYVWRRGYMEEHSVFLTVFLTTCFFLHFWLVRASDSVKKMGAQLTRSLVQTKQNKRTLKRLHTVQAIDLTLARRLQRDTLPDLKKFESGNLTLSARYVSLDTVGGDFYDVVDLGEGKTGLFIADVSGHGVSAALVTMMTKAAFRNHYREQSDPALLLKIVNRSLCGMLENQGMFVTAFYCIIHPKGELLFSSAGHPPALFLNRRENRIRELFTENTFFLGIEPTWSYKTDSISMTRGDRILIFTDGLIEAKNKIGQQYGEGRLSELLLKKSNLSPEEFSETLMKDLGEFQAGRHSEDDIAFVCCDFRG
;
A
#
# COMPACT_ATOMS: atom_id res chain seq x y z
N MET A 1 4.36 -7.17 -45.38
CA MET A 1 4.02 -8.52 -44.89
C MET A 1 5.28 -9.36 -44.91
N PRO A 2 5.57 -10.20 -43.90
CA PRO A 2 6.69 -11.13 -43.98
C PRO A 2 6.46 -12.05 -45.20
N THR A 3 7.48 -12.25 -46.03
CA THR A 3 7.39 -13.20 -47.13
C THR A 3 7.22 -14.62 -46.58
N PHE A 4 6.54 -15.51 -47.31
CA PHE A 4 6.36 -16.91 -46.91
C PHE A 4 7.68 -17.56 -46.47
N LEU A 5 8.76 -17.26 -47.21
CA LEU A 5 10.12 -17.70 -46.92
C LEU A 5 10.65 -17.23 -45.56
N ASP A 6 10.34 -16.01 -45.12
CA ASP A 6 10.80 -15.49 -43.83
C ASP A 6 10.09 -16.18 -42.65
N GLN A 7 8.78 -16.40 -42.78
CA GLN A 7 8.01 -17.14 -41.77
C GLN A 7 8.38 -18.61 -41.72
N PHE A 8 8.65 -19.21 -42.87
CA PHE A 8 9.10 -20.60 -42.96
C PHE A 8 10.48 -20.78 -42.32
N LYS A 9 11.43 -19.87 -42.58
CA LYS A 9 12.75 -19.85 -41.92
C LYS A 9 12.64 -19.72 -40.40
N LYS A 10 11.77 -18.84 -39.90
CA LYS A 10 11.50 -18.70 -38.45
C LYS A 10 10.92 -19.97 -37.85
N THR A 11 10.02 -20.63 -38.58
CA THR A 11 9.44 -21.91 -38.16
C THR A 11 10.52 -22.97 -38.01
N LEU A 12 11.38 -23.14 -39.02
CA LEU A 12 12.46 -24.12 -39.00
C LEU A 12 13.46 -23.89 -37.85
N ARG A 13 13.69 -22.64 -37.45
CA ARG A 13 14.60 -22.27 -36.35
C ARG A 13 14.00 -22.30 -34.96
N SER A 14 12.69 -22.49 -34.83
CA SER A 14 12.06 -22.54 -33.51
C SER A 14 12.50 -23.79 -32.74
N GLU A 15 12.69 -23.64 -31.42
CA GLU A 15 13.06 -24.75 -30.53
C GLU A 15 12.08 -25.91 -30.63
N MET A 16 10.80 -25.61 -30.88
CA MET A 16 9.78 -26.63 -31.08
C MET A 16 10.02 -27.45 -32.35
N THR A 17 10.43 -26.84 -33.47
CA THR A 17 10.79 -27.59 -34.69
C THR A 17 12.03 -28.44 -34.48
N VAL A 18 13.03 -27.93 -33.77
CA VAL A 18 14.24 -28.70 -33.44
C VAL A 18 13.90 -29.92 -32.59
N SER A 19 13.06 -29.74 -31.56
CA SER A 19 12.58 -30.84 -30.72
C SER A 19 11.73 -31.85 -31.51
N LEU A 20 10.90 -31.39 -32.45
CA LEU A 20 10.10 -32.26 -33.32
C LEU A 20 10.97 -33.09 -34.28
N PHE A 21 12.03 -32.49 -34.85
CA PHE A 21 13.01 -33.23 -35.65
C PHE A 21 13.78 -34.23 -34.80
N GLN A 22 14.21 -33.86 -33.58
CA GLN A 22 14.87 -34.78 -32.66
C GLN A 22 13.99 -35.97 -32.30
N GLY A 23 12.70 -35.75 -32.03
CA GLY A 23 11.74 -36.82 -31.77
C GLY A 23 11.54 -37.74 -32.98
N ALA A 24 11.40 -37.17 -34.18
CA ALA A 24 11.26 -37.95 -35.41
C ALA A 24 12.52 -38.78 -35.71
N PHE A 25 13.71 -38.20 -35.53
CA PHE A 25 14.99 -38.90 -35.67
C PHE A 25 15.16 -39.97 -34.59
N GLY A 26 14.70 -39.69 -33.37
CA GLY A 26 14.65 -40.66 -32.26
C GLY A 26 13.82 -41.90 -32.63
N VAL A 27 12.69 -41.73 -33.32
CA VAL A 27 11.88 -42.87 -33.82
C VAL A 27 12.66 -43.68 -34.85
N LEU A 28 13.31 -43.04 -35.84
CA LEU A 28 14.12 -43.76 -36.84
C LEU A 28 15.32 -44.48 -36.22
N PHE A 29 16.01 -43.82 -35.30
CA PHE A 29 17.15 -44.39 -34.58
C PHE A 29 16.71 -45.55 -33.71
N PHE A 30 15.60 -45.41 -32.99
CA PHE A 30 15.00 -46.47 -32.17
C PHE A 30 14.70 -47.72 -33.01
N TRP A 31 14.05 -47.57 -34.17
CA TRP A 31 13.79 -48.70 -35.07
C TRP A 31 15.08 -49.35 -35.60
N SER A 32 16.12 -48.55 -35.85
CA SER A 32 17.41 -49.04 -36.32
C SER A 32 18.15 -49.84 -35.22
N VAL A 33 18.10 -49.36 -33.99
CA VAL A 33 18.65 -50.03 -32.80
C VAL A 33 17.87 -51.29 -32.47
N LEU A 34 16.54 -51.24 -32.51
CA LEU A 34 15.70 -52.39 -32.18
C LEU A 34 15.88 -53.53 -33.18
N ARG A 35 16.04 -53.23 -34.48
CA ARG A 35 16.40 -54.22 -35.51
C ARG A 35 17.76 -54.89 -35.24
N PHE A 36 18.68 -54.17 -34.61
CA PHE A 36 20.01 -54.67 -34.27
C PHE A 36 19.98 -55.60 -33.04
N PHE A 37 19.23 -55.22 -31.99
CA PHE A 37 19.19 -55.97 -30.73
C PHE A 37 18.14 -57.09 -30.68
N VAL A 38 17.09 -57.02 -31.51
CA VAL A 38 16.05 -58.05 -31.60
C VAL A 38 15.93 -58.54 -33.05
N PRO A 39 16.92 -59.30 -33.56
CA PRO A 39 17.02 -59.65 -34.98
C PRO A 39 15.87 -60.53 -35.49
N PHE A 40 15.13 -61.17 -34.59
CA PHE A 40 13.96 -62.01 -34.90
C PHE A 40 12.63 -61.25 -34.89
N ALA A 41 12.61 -59.97 -34.51
CA ALA A 41 11.39 -59.19 -34.53
C ALA A 41 11.03 -58.80 -35.99
N GLU A 42 9.77 -58.96 -36.39
CA GLU A 42 9.31 -58.50 -37.70
C GLU A 42 9.32 -56.97 -37.74
N VAL A 43 10.36 -56.40 -38.34
CA VAL A 43 10.50 -54.95 -38.49
C VAL A 43 9.70 -54.49 -39.72
N PRO A 44 8.97 -53.35 -39.65
CA PRO A 44 8.27 -52.79 -40.79
C PRO A 44 9.14 -52.68 -42.04
N HIS A 45 8.53 -52.81 -43.22
CA HIS A 45 9.21 -52.48 -44.47
C HIS A 45 9.77 -51.04 -44.38
N PRO A 46 11.05 -50.80 -44.68
CA PRO A 46 11.69 -49.50 -44.47
C PRO A 46 10.94 -48.32 -45.12
N LEU A 47 10.27 -48.56 -46.25
CA LEU A 47 9.42 -47.56 -46.91
C LEU A 47 8.26 -47.08 -46.02
N LEU A 48 7.57 -47.98 -45.30
CA LEU A 48 6.46 -47.63 -44.43
C LEU A 48 6.91 -46.77 -43.24
N VAL A 49 8.07 -47.09 -42.66
CA VAL A 49 8.69 -46.27 -41.60
C VAL A 49 9.05 -44.88 -42.16
N GLY A 50 9.61 -44.84 -43.38
CA GLY A 50 9.92 -43.60 -44.08
C GLY A 50 8.69 -42.74 -44.34
N PHE A 51 7.59 -43.33 -44.81
CA PHE A 51 6.33 -42.61 -45.04
C PHE A 51 5.75 -42.05 -43.73
N ASN A 52 5.75 -42.83 -42.66
CA ASN A 52 5.27 -42.38 -41.35
C ASN A 52 6.11 -41.23 -40.78
N PHE A 53 7.43 -41.32 -40.93
CA PHE A 53 8.37 -40.26 -40.55
C PHE A 53 8.11 -38.96 -41.33
N LEU A 54 7.97 -39.05 -42.66
CA LEU A 54 7.66 -37.90 -43.52
C LEU A 54 6.30 -37.28 -43.18
N TYR A 55 5.29 -38.11 -42.89
CA TYR A 55 3.96 -37.67 -42.47
C TYR A 55 4.01 -36.87 -41.15
N THR A 56 4.70 -37.43 -40.15
CA THR A 56 4.85 -36.81 -38.82
C THR A 56 5.54 -35.46 -38.90
N ILE A 57 6.64 -35.39 -39.65
CA ILE A 57 7.38 -34.13 -39.87
C ILE A 57 6.52 -33.12 -40.62
N SER A 58 5.78 -33.55 -41.65
CA SER A 58 4.94 -32.65 -42.45
C SER A 58 3.86 -31.97 -41.60
N ILE A 59 3.20 -32.73 -40.72
CA ILE A 59 2.16 -32.18 -39.83
C ILE A 59 2.76 -31.30 -38.75
N ALA A 60 3.88 -31.72 -38.16
CA ALA A 60 4.58 -30.96 -37.14
C ALA A 60 5.03 -29.59 -37.67
N LEU A 61 5.65 -29.58 -38.87
CA LEU A 61 6.08 -28.36 -39.56
C LEU A 61 4.89 -27.48 -39.96
N TYR A 62 3.83 -28.05 -40.52
CA TYR A 62 2.63 -27.30 -40.90
C TYR A 62 1.97 -26.64 -39.68
N SER A 63 1.82 -27.40 -38.60
CA SER A 63 1.17 -26.94 -37.37
C SER A 63 2.00 -25.85 -36.70
N ASN A 64 3.32 -26.03 -36.62
CA ASN A 64 4.21 -25.02 -36.06
C ASN A 64 4.27 -23.75 -36.91
N TYR A 65 4.29 -23.88 -38.24
CA TYR A 65 4.19 -22.74 -39.16
C TYR A 65 2.92 -21.91 -38.88
N LYS A 66 1.78 -22.56 -38.65
CA LYS A 66 0.53 -21.84 -38.31
C LYS A 66 0.57 -21.13 -36.96
N MET A 67 1.33 -21.64 -35.98
CA MET A 67 1.56 -20.92 -34.72
C MET A 67 2.48 -19.72 -34.89
N VAL A 68 3.61 -19.88 -35.58
CA VAL A 68 4.58 -18.80 -35.82
C VAL A 68 3.97 -17.67 -36.66
N THR A 69 3.05 -18.00 -37.57
CA THR A 69 2.31 -17.00 -38.35
C THR A 69 1.18 -16.31 -37.57
N GLY A 70 0.99 -16.64 -36.29
CA GLY A 70 -0.04 -16.05 -35.42
C GLY A 70 -1.47 -16.45 -35.79
N ARG A 71 -1.65 -17.34 -36.77
CA ARG A 71 -2.98 -17.80 -37.20
C ARG A 71 -3.57 -18.82 -36.24
N TRP A 72 -2.73 -19.55 -35.51
CA TRP A 72 -3.15 -20.51 -34.49
C TRP A 72 -2.72 -20.06 -33.10
N THR A 73 -3.64 -20.16 -32.15
CA THR A 73 -3.32 -20.13 -30.72
C THR A 73 -2.79 -21.50 -30.28
N ALA A 74 -2.05 -21.57 -29.17
CA ALA A 74 -1.54 -22.85 -28.62
C ALA A 74 -2.67 -23.90 -28.45
N ASN A 75 -3.85 -23.46 -28.01
CA ASN A 75 -5.03 -24.31 -27.90
C ASN A 75 -5.55 -24.78 -29.27
N LEU A 76 -5.59 -23.92 -30.28
CA LEU A 76 -6.02 -24.31 -31.62
C LEU A 76 -5.03 -25.27 -32.27
N TRP A 77 -3.73 -25.04 -32.05
CA TRP A 77 -2.65 -25.91 -32.48
C TRP A 77 -2.76 -27.30 -31.88
N ALA A 78 -2.85 -27.41 -30.56
CA ALA A 78 -2.99 -28.69 -29.88
C ALA A 78 -4.19 -29.48 -30.40
N ASN A 79 -5.34 -28.81 -30.62
CA ASN A 79 -6.55 -29.44 -31.14
C ASN A 79 -6.42 -29.94 -32.59
N ARG A 80 -5.79 -29.16 -33.47
CA ARG A 80 -5.68 -29.51 -34.89
C ARG A 80 -4.53 -30.49 -35.14
N ALA A 81 -3.42 -30.35 -34.45
CA ALA A 81 -2.30 -31.30 -34.50
C ALA A 81 -2.73 -32.69 -34.04
N LEU A 82 -3.56 -32.79 -32.99
CA LEU A 82 -4.10 -34.05 -32.51
C LEU A 82 -5.05 -34.73 -33.51
N LEU A 83 -5.89 -33.97 -34.23
CA LEU A 83 -6.71 -34.54 -35.30
C LEU A 83 -5.87 -34.99 -36.50
N LEU A 84 -4.81 -34.24 -36.83
CA LEU A 84 -3.91 -34.57 -37.92
C LEU A 84 -3.02 -35.78 -37.59
N SER A 85 -2.75 -36.05 -36.30
CA SER A 85 -1.93 -37.19 -35.89
C SER A 85 -2.68 -38.52 -35.80
N LEU A 86 -4.00 -38.58 -36.05
CA LEU A 86 -4.83 -39.81 -36.00
C LEU A 86 -4.27 -41.01 -36.80
N PRO A 87 -3.56 -40.83 -37.94
CA PRO A 87 -2.94 -41.95 -38.64
C PRO A 87 -1.77 -42.62 -37.90
N LEU A 88 -1.15 -41.95 -36.91
CA LEU A 88 -0.06 -42.53 -36.11
C LEU A 88 -0.54 -43.66 -35.20
N PRO A 89 -1.59 -43.49 -34.38
CA PRO A 89 -2.24 -44.59 -33.66
C PRO A 89 -2.64 -45.77 -34.54
N ILE A 90 -3.18 -45.50 -35.73
CA ILE A 90 -3.56 -46.54 -36.70
C ILE A 90 -2.32 -47.29 -37.18
N PHE A 91 -1.24 -46.57 -37.50
CA PHE A 91 0.04 -47.14 -37.90
C PHE A 91 0.66 -48.00 -36.81
N TYR A 92 0.85 -47.46 -35.59
CA TYR A 92 1.44 -48.22 -34.48
C TYR A 92 0.55 -49.37 -34.02
N GLY A 93 -0.77 -49.19 -34.01
CA GLY A 93 -1.73 -50.26 -33.74
C GLY A 93 -1.64 -51.40 -34.76
N TYR A 94 -1.47 -51.07 -36.05
CA TYR A 94 -1.22 -52.07 -37.09
C TYR A 94 0.11 -52.85 -36.89
N PHE A 95 1.15 -52.23 -36.32
CA PHE A 95 2.40 -52.95 -36.05
C PHE A 95 2.32 -53.86 -34.83
N THR A 96 1.72 -53.40 -33.75
CA THR A 96 1.49 -54.25 -32.59
C THR A 96 0.53 -55.39 -32.94
N PHE A 97 -0.35 -55.21 -33.93
CA PHE A 97 -1.15 -56.28 -34.53
C PHE A 97 -0.30 -57.34 -35.26
N LEU A 98 0.67 -56.91 -36.08
CA LEU A 98 1.56 -57.83 -36.81
C LEU A 98 2.48 -58.60 -35.85
N SER A 99 3.08 -57.91 -34.88
CA SER A 99 4.01 -58.46 -33.91
C SER A 99 3.69 -57.94 -32.49
N PRO A 100 3.07 -58.78 -31.64
CA PRO A 100 2.59 -58.35 -30.32
C PRO A 100 3.69 -57.95 -29.32
N ASP A 101 4.93 -58.40 -29.52
CA ASP A 101 6.09 -58.06 -28.68
C ASP A 101 6.40 -56.54 -28.65
N TYR A 102 5.81 -55.78 -29.57
CA TYR A 102 5.90 -54.32 -29.62
C TYR A 102 4.96 -53.58 -28.65
N LEU A 103 4.17 -54.30 -27.84
CA LEU A 103 3.26 -53.72 -26.86
C LEU A 103 3.94 -52.73 -25.87
N PRO A 104 5.17 -52.95 -25.36
CA PRO A 104 5.84 -51.97 -24.49
C PRO A 104 6.22 -50.67 -25.21
N VAL A 105 6.58 -50.76 -26.50
CA VAL A 105 6.91 -49.60 -27.34
C VAL A 105 5.67 -48.74 -27.55
N LEU A 106 4.52 -49.38 -27.73
CA LEU A 106 3.22 -48.73 -27.81
C LEU A 106 2.87 -48.00 -26.51
N ILE A 107 3.12 -48.61 -25.34
CA ILE A 107 2.90 -48.01 -24.03
C ILE A 107 3.76 -46.76 -23.84
N VAL A 108 5.04 -46.81 -24.20
CA VAL A 108 5.95 -45.65 -24.12
C VAL A 108 5.51 -44.53 -25.06
N PHE A 109 5.01 -44.86 -26.25
CA PHE A 109 4.49 -43.86 -27.18
C PHE A 109 3.23 -43.16 -26.66
N VAL A 110 2.25 -43.96 -26.18
CA VAL A 110 1.01 -43.46 -25.55
C VAL A 110 1.34 -42.56 -24.36
N VAL A 111 2.21 -42.99 -23.46
CA VAL A 111 2.57 -42.20 -22.26
C VAL A 111 3.43 -40.97 -22.60
N GLY A 112 4.44 -41.13 -23.47
CA GLY A 112 5.43 -40.08 -23.76
C GLY A 112 4.94 -38.99 -24.72
N VAL A 113 4.02 -39.31 -25.63
CA VAL A 113 3.50 -38.37 -26.64
C VAL A 113 2.11 -37.86 -26.29
N GLU A 114 1.25 -38.64 -25.63
CA GLU A 114 -0.12 -38.20 -25.34
C GLU A 114 -0.21 -37.30 -24.12
N LEU A 115 0.53 -37.56 -23.03
CA LEU A 115 0.43 -36.77 -21.79
C LEU A 115 0.70 -35.26 -21.97
N PRO A 116 1.66 -34.83 -22.82
CA PRO A 116 1.87 -33.41 -23.10
C PRO A 116 0.76 -32.79 -23.97
N VAL A 117 0.20 -33.55 -24.92
CA VAL A 117 -0.87 -33.07 -25.82
C VAL A 117 -2.22 -33.01 -25.07
N LEU A 118 -2.43 -33.93 -24.13
CA LEU A 118 -3.55 -34.02 -23.19
C LEU A 118 -3.76 -32.72 -22.38
N GLY A 119 -2.69 -32.03 -21.98
CA GLY A 119 -2.77 -30.79 -21.20
C GLY A 119 -3.26 -29.56 -21.98
N LEU A 120 -3.16 -29.58 -23.32
CA LEU A 120 -3.35 -28.40 -24.18
C LEU A 120 -4.58 -28.50 -25.11
N ALA A 121 -5.14 -29.70 -25.31
CA ALA A 121 -6.27 -29.94 -26.21
C ALA A 121 -7.66 -29.79 -25.52
N LYS A 122 -8.71 -29.62 -26.32
CA LYS A 122 -10.12 -29.69 -25.88
C LYS A 122 -10.50 -31.15 -25.67
N SER A 123 -11.14 -31.41 -24.54
CA SER A 123 -11.62 -32.72 -24.08
C SER A 123 -12.31 -33.56 -25.15
N ARG A 124 -13.15 -32.95 -26.00
CA ARG A 124 -13.92 -33.67 -27.04
C ARG A 124 -13.07 -34.35 -28.12
N TYR A 125 -11.95 -33.76 -28.53
CA TYR A 125 -11.12 -34.31 -29.63
C TYR A 125 -10.21 -35.42 -29.13
N LEU A 126 -9.78 -35.29 -27.89
CA LEU A 126 -9.00 -36.27 -27.17
C LEU A 126 -9.79 -37.57 -26.94
N THR A 127 -11.07 -37.47 -26.57
CA THR A 127 -11.96 -38.65 -26.48
C THR A 127 -12.15 -39.32 -27.84
N LEU A 128 -12.32 -38.55 -28.93
CA LEU A 128 -12.42 -39.10 -30.29
C LEU A 128 -11.15 -39.82 -30.72
N TRP A 129 -9.99 -39.29 -30.33
CA TRP A 129 -8.69 -39.86 -30.65
C TRP A 129 -8.44 -41.16 -29.90
N TYR A 130 -8.77 -41.21 -28.60
CA TYR A 130 -8.72 -42.45 -27.80
C TYR A 130 -9.67 -43.51 -28.38
N ALA A 131 -10.89 -43.13 -28.76
CA ALA A 131 -11.84 -44.05 -29.40
C ALA A 131 -11.32 -44.60 -30.75
N ALA A 132 -10.71 -43.74 -31.58
CA ALA A 132 -10.11 -44.16 -32.85
C ALA A 132 -8.98 -45.17 -32.62
N TYR A 133 -8.07 -44.88 -31.69
CA TYR A 133 -6.97 -45.79 -31.34
C TYR A 133 -7.47 -47.16 -30.87
N PHE A 134 -8.41 -47.19 -29.93
CA PHE A 134 -9.02 -48.42 -29.43
C PHE A 134 -9.66 -49.24 -30.54
N SER A 135 -10.39 -48.58 -31.43
CA SER A 135 -11.04 -49.24 -32.56
C SER A 135 -10.04 -49.80 -33.58
N SER A 136 -8.91 -49.12 -33.81
CA SER A 136 -7.89 -49.56 -34.77
C SER A 136 -6.96 -50.65 -34.25
N PHE A 137 -6.73 -50.72 -32.92
CA PHE A 137 -5.78 -51.67 -32.33
C PHE A 137 -6.47 -52.92 -31.78
N LEU A 138 -7.53 -52.77 -30.98
CA LEU A 138 -8.10 -53.88 -30.22
C LEU A 138 -9.01 -54.78 -31.06
N LEU A 139 -9.86 -54.18 -31.91
CA LEU A 139 -10.81 -54.93 -32.74
C LEU A 139 -10.09 -55.86 -33.73
N PRO A 140 -9.10 -55.41 -34.52
CA PRO A 140 -8.40 -56.31 -35.44
C PRO A 140 -7.58 -57.37 -34.70
N SER A 141 -6.86 -56.98 -33.65
CA SER A 141 -5.98 -57.90 -32.91
C SER A 141 -6.73 -59.02 -32.20
N TYR A 142 -7.95 -58.76 -31.71
CA TYR A 142 -8.83 -59.79 -31.16
C TYR A 142 -9.26 -60.83 -32.22
N VAL A 143 -9.55 -60.38 -33.45
CA VAL A 143 -10.00 -61.25 -34.54
C VAL A 143 -8.87 -62.14 -35.06
N TRP A 144 -7.64 -61.63 -35.15
CA TRP A 144 -6.53 -62.30 -35.86
C TRP A 144 -5.55 -63.05 -34.96
N ARG A 145 -5.32 -62.60 -33.72
CA ARG A 145 -4.40 -63.23 -32.75
C ARG A 145 -5.09 -63.51 -31.42
N ARG A 146 -6.17 -64.29 -31.48
CA ARG A 146 -7.02 -64.62 -30.33
C ARG A 146 -6.25 -65.19 -29.12
N GLY A 147 -5.33 -66.12 -29.33
CA GLY A 147 -4.59 -66.78 -28.25
C GLY A 147 -3.68 -65.84 -27.43
N TYR A 148 -2.99 -64.91 -28.10
CA TYR A 148 -2.18 -63.89 -27.41
C TYR A 148 -3.05 -62.93 -26.60
N MET A 149 -4.21 -62.55 -27.17
CA MET A 149 -5.16 -61.71 -26.47
C MET A 149 -5.80 -62.41 -25.27
N GLU A 150 -6.01 -63.72 -25.34
CA GLU A 150 -6.51 -64.52 -24.21
C GLU A 150 -5.46 -64.60 -23.09
N GLU A 151 -4.19 -64.87 -23.43
CA GLU A 151 -3.06 -64.95 -22.49
C GLU A 151 -2.81 -63.63 -21.74
N HIS A 152 -2.94 -62.49 -22.43
CA HIS A 152 -2.70 -61.16 -21.86
C HIS A 152 -3.98 -60.36 -21.57
N SER A 153 -5.16 -60.99 -21.64
CA SER A 153 -6.47 -60.34 -21.51
C SER A 153 -6.63 -59.51 -20.24
N VAL A 154 -6.16 -60.03 -19.11
CA VAL A 154 -6.21 -59.35 -17.79
C VAL A 154 -5.34 -58.10 -17.78
N PHE A 155 -4.08 -58.21 -18.23
CA PHE A 155 -3.15 -57.08 -18.30
C PHE A 155 -3.69 -55.97 -19.20
N LEU A 156 -4.17 -56.34 -20.39
CA LEU A 156 -4.71 -55.41 -21.36
C LEU A 156 -5.95 -54.70 -20.80
N THR A 157 -6.87 -55.43 -20.17
CA THR A 157 -8.09 -54.84 -19.58
C THR A 157 -7.76 -53.84 -18.47
N VAL A 158 -6.83 -54.19 -17.57
CA VAL A 158 -6.38 -53.30 -16.49
C VAL A 158 -5.70 -52.05 -17.05
N PHE A 159 -4.81 -52.21 -18.04
CA PHE A 159 -4.12 -51.10 -18.69
C PHE A 159 -5.09 -50.13 -19.35
N LEU A 160 -6.00 -50.64 -20.17
CA LEU A 160 -6.98 -49.82 -20.90
C LEU A 160 -7.97 -49.11 -19.97
N THR A 161 -8.38 -49.77 -18.89
CA THR A 161 -9.24 -49.17 -17.85
C THR A 161 -8.51 -48.04 -17.13
N THR A 162 -7.23 -48.26 -16.79
CA THR A 162 -6.37 -47.26 -16.15
C THR A 162 -6.19 -46.04 -17.06
N CYS A 163 -5.87 -46.24 -18.33
CA CYS A 163 -5.75 -45.17 -19.32
C CYS A 163 -7.07 -44.40 -19.50
N PHE A 164 -8.23 -45.08 -19.49
CA PHE A 164 -9.54 -44.44 -19.61
C PHE A 164 -9.85 -43.53 -18.41
N PHE A 165 -9.64 -44.02 -17.19
CA PHE A 165 -9.84 -43.22 -15.98
C PHE A 165 -8.84 -42.07 -15.87
N LEU A 166 -7.57 -42.30 -16.25
CA LEU A 166 -6.55 -41.26 -16.30
C LEU A 166 -6.93 -40.15 -17.30
N HIS A 167 -7.40 -40.52 -18.50
CA HIS A 167 -7.93 -39.58 -19.49
C HIS A 167 -9.10 -38.76 -18.95
N PHE A 168 -10.08 -39.43 -18.34
CA PHE A 168 -11.25 -38.75 -17.76
C PHE A 168 -10.84 -37.77 -16.65
N TRP A 169 -9.91 -38.18 -15.79
CA TRP A 169 -9.36 -37.34 -14.73
C TRP A 169 -8.61 -36.12 -15.29
N LEU A 170 -7.74 -36.31 -16.28
CA LEU A 170 -6.99 -35.22 -16.93
C LEU A 170 -7.92 -34.19 -17.59
N VAL A 171 -8.98 -34.66 -18.26
CA VAL A 171 -10.01 -33.78 -18.84
C VAL A 171 -10.69 -32.93 -17.76
N ARG A 172 -11.12 -33.56 -16.65
CA ARG A 172 -11.76 -32.87 -15.51
C ARG A 172 -10.81 -31.87 -14.85
N ALA A 173 -9.55 -32.27 -14.66
CA ALA A 173 -8.51 -31.42 -14.08
C ALA A 173 -8.24 -30.18 -14.96
N SER A 174 -8.14 -30.34 -16.28
CA SER A 174 -7.95 -29.23 -17.23
C SER A 174 -9.06 -28.18 -17.15
N ASP A 175 -10.33 -28.61 -17.07
CA ASP A 175 -11.46 -27.68 -16.97
C ASP A 175 -11.53 -26.98 -15.60
N SER A 176 -11.14 -27.69 -14.52
CA SER A 176 -11.00 -27.08 -13.18
C SER A 176 -9.92 -26.00 -13.17
N VAL A 177 -8.74 -26.27 -13.72
CA VAL A 177 -7.63 -25.31 -13.83
C VAL A 177 -8.04 -24.07 -14.64
N LYS A 178 -8.79 -24.23 -15.73
CA LYS A 178 -9.31 -23.09 -16.51
C LYS A 178 -10.27 -22.22 -15.70
N LYS A 179 -11.20 -22.84 -14.96
CA LYS A 179 -12.15 -22.10 -14.10
C LYS A 179 -11.43 -21.35 -12.99
N MET A 180 -10.47 -21.99 -12.33
CA MET A 180 -9.62 -21.35 -11.31
C MET A 180 -8.82 -20.19 -11.90
N GLY A 181 -8.22 -20.35 -13.08
CA GLY A 181 -7.50 -19.27 -13.76
C GLY A 181 -8.40 -18.07 -14.10
N ALA A 182 -9.63 -18.32 -14.56
CA ALA A 182 -10.60 -17.27 -14.83
C ALA A 182 -11.06 -16.54 -13.55
N GLN A 183 -11.29 -17.27 -12.46
CA GLN A 183 -11.62 -16.69 -11.15
C GLN A 183 -10.46 -15.86 -10.61
N LEU A 184 -9.24 -16.39 -10.64
CA LEU A 184 -8.04 -15.66 -10.20
C LEU A 184 -7.85 -14.37 -11.00
N THR A 185 -8.05 -14.41 -12.32
CA THR A 185 -7.97 -13.23 -13.18
C THR A 185 -9.00 -12.17 -12.78
N ARG A 186 -10.26 -12.57 -12.50
CA ARG A 186 -11.31 -11.65 -12.02
C ARG A 186 -10.94 -11.03 -10.68
N SER A 187 -10.49 -11.83 -9.72
CA SER A 187 -10.06 -11.34 -8.40
C SER A 187 -8.88 -10.37 -8.54
N LEU A 188 -7.89 -10.66 -9.37
CA LEU A 188 -6.76 -9.74 -9.63
C LEU A 188 -7.22 -8.40 -10.23
N VAL A 189 -8.16 -8.43 -11.17
CA VAL A 189 -8.74 -7.20 -11.75
C VAL A 189 -9.49 -6.40 -10.69
N GLN A 190 -10.32 -7.07 -9.86
CA GLN A 190 -11.08 -6.42 -8.79
C GLN A 190 -10.16 -5.82 -7.72
N THR A 191 -9.14 -6.56 -7.26
CA THR A 191 -8.15 -6.05 -6.30
C THR A 191 -7.39 -4.85 -6.87
N LYS A 192 -7.05 -4.87 -8.17
CA LYS A 192 -6.41 -3.74 -8.84
C LYS A 192 -7.34 -2.53 -8.94
N GLN A 193 -8.63 -2.73 -9.18
CA GLN A 193 -9.64 -1.66 -9.16
C GLN A 193 -9.82 -1.08 -7.76
N ASN A 194 -10.01 -1.92 -6.73
CA ASN A 194 -10.14 -1.49 -5.34
C ASN A 194 -8.92 -0.68 -4.89
N LYS A 195 -7.70 -1.14 -5.22
CA LYS A 195 -6.47 -0.40 -4.92
C LYS A 195 -6.42 0.97 -5.60
N ARG A 196 -6.96 1.10 -6.83
CA ARG A 196 -7.05 2.40 -7.53
C ARG A 196 -8.08 3.32 -6.87
N THR A 197 -9.24 2.81 -6.50
CA THR A 197 -10.28 3.58 -5.79
C THR A 197 -9.78 4.07 -4.44
N LEU A 198 -9.15 3.18 -3.66
CA LEU A 198 -8.57 3.53 -2.36
C LEU A 198 -7.52 4.63 -2.50
N LYS A 199 -6.62 4.51 -3.48
CA LYS A 199 -5.64 5.58 -3.79
C LYS A 199 -6.30 6.91 -4.13
N ARG A 200 -7.37 6.91 -4.93
CA ARG A 200 -8.11 8.14 -5.26
C ARG A 200 -8.73 8.77 -4.02
N LEU A 201 -9.39 7.98 -3.17
CA LEU A 201 -9.96 8.46 -1.91
C LEU A 201 -8.90 9.08 -1.00
N HIS A 202 -7.76 8.41 -0.82
CA HIS A 202 -6.63 8.98 -0.06
C HIS A 202 -6.09 10.27 -0.69
N THR A 203 -6.05 10.38 -2.02
CA THR A 203 -5.61 11.60 -2.70
C THR A 203 -6.57 12.76 -2.46
N VAL A 204 -7.88 12.52 -2.56
CA VAL A 204 -8.90 13.54 -2.27
C VAL A 204 -8.82 13.97 -0.81
N GLN A 205 -8.77 13.02 0.13
CA GLN A 205 -8.63 13.31 1.56
C GLN A 205 -7.35 14.12 1.85
N ALA A 206 -6.23 13.78 1.21
CA ALA A 206 -4.99 14.54 1.37
C ALA A 206 -5.10 15.98 0.83
N ILE A 207 -5.82 16.19 -0.27
CA ILE A 207 -6.10 17.53 -0.80
C ILE A 207 -6.95 18.34 0.19
N ASP A 208 -8.02 17.75 0.72
CA ASP A 208 -8.91 18.42 1.68
C ASP A 208 -8.18 18.79 2.98
N LEU A 209 -7.36 17.87 3.50
CA LEU A 209 -6.51 18.13 4.66
C LEU A 209 -5.47 19.23 4.39
N THR A 210 -4.86 19.24 3.20
CA THR A 210 -3.90 20.28 2.81
C THR A 210 -4.57 21.65 2.72
N LEU A 211 -5.82 21.70 2.23
CA LEU A 211 -6.62 22.92 2.21
C LEU A 211 -6.94 23.39 3.64
N ALA A 212 -7.39 22.50 4.50
CA ALA A 212 -7.66 22.80 5.91
C ALA A 212 -6.42 23.32 6.63
N ARG A 213 -5.24 22.71 6.40
CA ARG A 213 -3.94 23.18 6.91
C ARG A 213 -3.67 24.61 6.52
N ARG A 214 -3.87 24.90 5.23
CA ARG A 214 -3.62 26.24 4.69
C ARG A 214 -4.54 27.25 5.34
N LEU A 215 -5.83 26.94 5.49
CA LEU A 215 -6.79 27.82 6.15
C LEU A 215 -6.39 28.09 7.60
N GLN A 216 -6.05 27.04 8.38
CA GLN A 216 -5.62 27.19 9.78
C GLN A 216 -4.36 28.06 9.88
N ARG A 217 -3.35 27.79 9.05
CA ARG A 217 -2.10 28.57 9.02
C ARG A 217 -2.34 30.02 8.62
N ASP A 218 -3.18 30.27 7.62
CA ASP A 218 -3.49 31.61 7.13
C ASP A 218 -4.29 32.42 8.18
N THR A 219 -4.87 31.76 9.20
CA THR A 219 -5.48 32.47 10.34
C THR A 219 -4.47 32.93 11.39
N LEU A 220 -3.28 32.32 11.48
CA LEU A 220 -2.29 32.71 12.47
C LEU A 220 -1.83 34.16 12.22
N PRO A 221 -1.64 34.97 13.27
CA PRO A 221 -1.32 36.38 13.11
C PRO A 221 0.05 36.56 12.44
N ASP A 222 0.12 37.46 11.47
CA ASP A 222 1.39 37.87 10.86
C ASP A 222 2.08 38.86 11.79
N LEU A 223 2.94 38.34 12.68
CA LEU A 223 3.66 39.15 13.67
C LEU A 223 4.53 40.24 13.06
N LYS A 224 4.96 40.10 11.79
CA LYS A 224 5.73 41.15 11.10
C LYS A 224 4.91 42.40 10.81
N LYS A 225 3.59 42.24 10.68
CA LYS A 225 2.63 43.33 10.45
C LYS A 225 2.00 43.84 11.74
N PHE A 226 2.24 43.17 12.87
CA PHE A 226 1.68 43.58 14.14
C PHE A 226 2.51 44.72 14.72
N GLU A 227 1.93 45.92 14.80
CA GLU A 227 2.56 47.07 15.44
C GLU A 227 2.63 46.83 16.95
N SER A 228 3.78 46.28 17.35
CA SER A 228 4.01 45.78 18.70
C SER A 228 4.19 46.90 19.72
N GLY A 229 4.31 48.16 19.27
CA GLY A 229 4.57 49.33 20.12
C GLY A 229 5.75 49.10 21.08
N ASN A 230 5.42 48.94 22.35
CA ASN A 230 6.38 48.71 23.45
C ASN A 230 6.76 47.23 23.60
N LEU A 231 6.47 46.36 22.64
CA LEU A 231 6.74 44.92 22.68
C LEU A 231 7.65 44.48 21.52
N THR A 232 8.34 43.37 21.72
CA THR A 232 8.97 42.60 20.63
C THR A 232 8.45 41.19 20.69
N LEU A 233 7.93 40.68 19.58
CA LEU A 233 7.25 39.39 19.54
C LEU A 233 7.93 38.46 18.55
N SER A 234 7.97 37.18 18.90
CA SER A 234 8.24 36.07 18.00
C SER A 234 7.35 34.91 18.39
N ALA A 235 6.92 34.12 17.41
CA ALA A 235 6.19 32.89 17.67
C ALA A 235 6.63 31.79 16.70
N ARG A 236 6.42 30.54 17.12
CA ARG A 236 6.63 29.36 16.29
C ARG A 236 5.43 28.43 16.44
N TYR A 237 5.09 27.78 15.33
CA TYR A 237 4.04 26.78 15.25
C TYR A 237 4.51 25.64 14.35
N VAL A 238 4.55 24.43 14.89
CA VAL A 238 4.90 23.21 14.19
C VAL A 238 3.80 22.20 14.48
N SER A 239 2.97 21.92 13.48
CA SER A 239 1.93 20.90 13.63
C SER A 239 2.50 19.49 13.42
N LEU A 240 2.02 18.54 14.24
CA LEU A 240 2.26 17.11 14.13
C LEU A 240 1.66 16.54 12.85
N ASP A 241 0.37 16.82 12.65
CA ASP A 241 -0.45 16.29 11.58
C ASP A 241 -0.53 17.26 10.39
N THR A 242 -1.41 16.96 9.43
CA THR A 242 -1.70 17.94 8.38
C THR A 242 -2.45 19.14 8.97
N VAL A 243 -3.25 18.96 10.01
CA VAL A 243 -3.95 20.01 10.76
C VAL A 243 -3.75 19.77 12.25
N GLY A 244 -3.67 20.84 13.04
CA GLY A 244 -3.35 20.74 14.47
C GLY A 244 -4.48 21.17 15.40
N GLY A 245 -4.40 20.80 16.67
CA GLY A 245 -5.22 21.29 17.78
C GLY A 245 -4.72 22.62 18.33
N ASP A 246 -3.40 22.83 18.31
CA ASP A 246 -2.74 24.02 18.84
C ASP A 246 -2.97 25.27 17.99
N PHE A 247 -3.14 26.42 18.65
CA PHE A 247 -2.99 27.72 18.02
C PHE A 247 -2.63 28.82 19.00
N TYR A 248 -2.10 29.91 18.46
CA TYR A 248 -1.94 31.17 19.18
C TYR A 248 -2.56 32.33 18.42
N ASP A 249 -2.80 33.41 19.14
CA ASP A 249 -3.27 34.67 18.58
C ASP A 249 -2.67 35.87 19.31
N VAL A 250 -2.50 36.96 18.56
CA VAL A 250 -1.97 38.24 19.05
C VAL A 250 -2.91 39.33 18.58
N VAL A 251 -3.42 40.10 19.54
CA VAL A 251 -4.49 41.07 19.29
C VAL A 251 -4.17 42.43 19.89
N ASP A 252 -4.45 43.49 19.13
CA ASP A 252 -4.45 44.86 19.63
C ASP A 252 -5.79 45.15 20.28
N LEU A 253 -5.76 45.49 21.57
CA LEU A 253 -6.92 45.81 22.40
C LEU A 253 -7.20 47.32 22.45
N GLY A 254 -6.42 48.13 21.74
CA GLY A 254 -6.47 49.59 21.80
C GLY A 254 -5.71 50.15 23.00
N GLU A 255 -5.48 51.46 22.99
CA GLU A 255 -4.76 52.18 24.07
C GLU A 255 -3.35 51.63 24.36
N GLY A 256 -2.72 50.98 23.37
CA GLY A 256 -1.41 50.34 23.52
C GLY A 256 -1.43 49.03 24.32
N LYS A 257 -2.61 48.45 24.59
CA LYS A 257 -2.76 47.14 25.24
C LYS A 257 -2.67 46.03 24.19
N THR A 258 -1.87 45.00 24.49
CA THR A 258 -1.74 43.82 23.62
C THR A 258 -2.23 42.57 24.32
N GLY A 259 -3.10 41.79 23.68
CA GLY A 259 -3.54 40.49 24.15
C GLY A 259 -2.75 39.36 23.49
N LEU A 260 -2.28 38.39 24.28
CA LEU A 260 -1.68 37.16 23.80
C LEU A 260 -2.54 35.97 24.25
N PHE A 261 -3.00 35.18 23.30
CA PHE A 261 -3.82 34.00 23.53
C PHE A 261 -3.12 32.78 22.96
N ILE A 262 -3.06 31.69 23.72
CA ILE A 262 -2.65 30.39 23.22
C ILE A 262 -3.65 29.34 23.72
N ALA A 263 -3.91 28.33 22.91
CA ALA A 263 -4.74 27.22 23.30
C ALA A 263 -4.31 25.94 22.60
N ASP A 264 -4.59 24.84 23.29
CA ASP A 264 -4.44 23.47 22.82
C ASP A 264 -5.80 22.75 22.96
N VAL A 265 -6.15 21.97 21.95
CA VAL A 265 -7.41 21.23 21.86
C VAL A 265 -7.12 19.75 22.02
N SER A 266 -7.80 19.11 22.97
CA SER A 266 -7.69 17.66 23.15
C SER A 266 -8.12 16.89 21.88
N GLY A 267 -7.30 15.95 21.43
CA GLY A 267 -7.57 15.12 20.25
C GLY A 267 -6.64 15.45 19.10
N HIS A 268 -6.90 14.91 17.90
CA HIS A 268 -6.05 15.14 16.75
C HIS A 268 -6.83 15.16 15.43
N GLY A 269 -6.19 15.62 14.36
CA GLY A 269 -6.77 15.66 13.02
C GLY A 269 -7.89 16.68 12.85
N VAL A 270 -8.86 16.37 11.97
CA VAL A 270 -9.86 17.34 11.50
C VAL A 270 -10.78 17.83 12.61
N SER A 271 -11.20 16.96 13.53
CA SER A 271 -12.10 17.33 14.62
C SER A 271 -11.45 18.35 15.56
N ALA A 272 -10.18 18.14 15.94
CA ALA A 272 -9.41 19.07 16.75
C ALA A 272 -9.28 20.44 16.05
N ALA A 273 -8.90 20.43 14.78
CA ALA A 273 -8.76 21.67 13.99
C ALA A 273 -10.07 22.48 13.85
N LEU A 274 -11.23 21.81 13.79
CA LEU A 274 -12.53 22.50 13.81
C LEU A 274 -12.77 23.19 15.14
N VAL A 275 -12.46 22.53 16.26
CA VAL A 275 -12.59 23.11 17.60
C VAL A 275 -11.61 24.27 17.79
N THR A 276 -10.37 24.15 17.31
CA THR A 276 -9.38 25.26 17.28
C THR A 276 -10.00 26.50 16.62
N MET A 277 -10.63 26.34 15.46
CA MET A 277 -11.28 27.43 14.74
C MET A 277 -12.50 28.00 15.48
N MET A 278 -13.29 27.15 16.15
CA MET A 278 -14.41 27.59 17.00
C MET A 278 -13.92 28.39 18.21
N THR A 279 -12.90 27.91 18.91
CA THR A 279 -12.26 28.61 20.04
C THR A 279 -11.72 29.95 19.59
N LYS A 280 -11.01 29.99 18.44
CA LYS A 280 -10.49 31.23 17.87
C LYS A 280 -11.60 32.21 17.53
N ALA A 281 -12.69 31.74 16.93
CA ALA A 281 -13.85 32.59 16.62
C ALA A 281 -14.49 33.14 17.90
N ALA A 282 -14.72 32.31 18.92
CA ALA A 282 -15.26 32.73 20.21
C ALA A 282 -14.36 33.79 20.87
N PHE A 283 -13.05 33.58 20.89
CA PHE A 283 -12.08 34.56 21.37
C PHE A 283 -12.14 35.87 20.58
N ARG A 284 -12.07 35.80 19.25
CA ARG A 284 -12.05 36.97 18.35
C ARG A 284 -13.36 37.78 18.38
N ASN A 285 -14.47 37.18 18.77
CA ASN A 285 -15.74 37.91 18.91
C ASN A 285 -15.81 38.76 20.19
N HIS A 286 -15.06 38.41 21.24
CA HIS A 286 -15.22 39.04 22.55
C HIS A 286 -13.96 39.76 23.06
N TYR A 287 -12.80 39.59 22.42
CA TYR A 287 -11.53 40.10 22.95
C TYR A 287 -11.49 41.62 23.18
N ARG A 288 -12.18 42.43 22.36
CA ARG A 288 -12.18 43.91 22.51
C ARG A 288 -13.06 44.41 23.64
N GLU A 289 -14.05 43.64 24.05
CA GLU A 289 -15.06 44.07 25.02
C GLU A 289 -14.64 43.77 26.46
N GLN A 290 -13.58 42.97 26.65
CA GLN A 290 -13.20 42.43 27.94
C GLN A 290 -11.78 42.83 28.30
N SER A 291 -11.64 43.67 29.31
CA SER A 291 -10.34 44.06 29.89
C SER A 291 -9.83 43.08 30.95
N ASP A 292 -10.65 42.10 31.34
CA ASP A 292 -10.33 41.09 32.35
C ASP A 292 -10.12 39.71 31.69
N PRO A 293 -8.90 39.13 31.75
CA PRO A 293 -8.61 37.82 31.17
C PRO A 293 -9.54 36.70 31.63
N ALA A 294 -9.87 36.63 32.92
CA ALA A 294 -10.75 35.61 33.47
C ALA A 294 -12.18 35.69 32.91
N LEU A 295 -12.70 36.90 32.72
CA LEU A 295 -14.03 37.12 32.16
C LEU A 295 -14.07 36.73 30.68
N LEU A 296 -13.00 37.01 29.92
CA LEU A 296 -12.89 36.56 28.54
C LEU A 296 -12.86 35.03 28.45
N LEU A 297 -12.03 34.36 29.25
CA LEU A 297 -12.00 32.89 29.29
C LEU A 297 -13.34 32.29 29.68
N LYS A 298 -14.08 32.91 30.61
CA LYS A 298 -15.44 32.48 30.97
C LYS A 298 -16.42 32.57 29.80
N ILE A 299 -16.36 33.64 29.01
CA ILE A 299 -17.22 33.82 27.82
C ILE A 299 -16.85 32.81 26.73
N VAL A 300 -15.55 32.61 26.48
CA VAL A 300 -15.07 31.60 25.52
C VAL A 300 -15.51 30.20 25.96
N ASN A 301 -15.31 29.85 27.24
CA ASN A 301 -15.75 28.59 27.83
C ASN A 301 -17.25 28.36 27.57
N ARG A 302 -18.08 29.33 27.94
CA ARG A 302 -19.54 29.24 27.75
C ARG A 302 -19.93 29.09 26.28
N SER A 303 -19.19 29.72 25.37
CA SER A 303 -19.42 29.59 23.92
C SER A 303 -19.12 28.19 23.42
N LEU A 304 -18.13 27.50 24.00
CA LEU A 304 -17.74 26.13 23.64
C LEU A 304 -18.61 25.07 24.34
N CYS A 305 -19.09 25.34 25.55
CA CYS A 305 -19.98 24.46 26.28
C CYS A 305 -21.28 24.20 25.50
N GLY A 306 -21.70 22.94 25.44
CA GLY A 306 -22.82 22.47 24.60
C GLY A 306 -22.42 22.05 23.18
N MET A 307 -21.34 22.62 22.61
CA MET A 307 -20.77 22.10 21.35
C MET A 307 -19.83 20.92 21.59
N LEU A 308 -19.00 21.00 22.63
CA LEU A 308 -17.97 19.99 22.92
C LEU A 308 -18.44 18.85 23.83
N GLU A 309 -19.52 19.05 24.58
CA GLU A 309 -20.03 18.13 25.61
C GLU A 309 -20.25 16.70 25.10
N ASN A 310 -20.84 16.55 23.90
CA ASN A 310 -21.12 15.24 23.30
C ASN A 310 -19.90 14.58 22.61
N GLN A 311 -18.80 15.32 22.45
CA GLN A 311 -17.62 14.86 21.72
C GLN A 311 -16.48 14.41 22.65
N GLY A 312 -16.62 14.63 23.97
CA GLY A 312 -15.55 14.33 24.93
C GLY A 312 -14.27 15.12 24.70
N MET A 313 -14.36 16.27 24.02
CA MET A 313 -13.25 17.17 23.74
C MET A 313 -13.26 18.35 24.71
N PHE A 314 -12.09 18.89 25.00
CA PHE A 314 -11.88 20.07 25.82
C PHE A 314 -10.72 20.90 25.27
N VAL A 315 -10.60 22.13 25.77
CA VAL A 315 -9.54 23.05 25.32
C VAL A 315 -8.80 23.60 26.52
N THR A 316 -7.48 23.49 26.52
CA THR A 316 -6.63 24.21 27.48
C THR A 316 -6.26 25.56 26.87
N ALA A 317 -6.24 26.64 27.67
CA ALA A 317 -5.86 27.96 27.16
C ALA A 317 -5.15 28.83 28.19
N PHE A 318 -4.25 29.68 27.72
CA PHE A 318 -3.65 30.74 28.50
C PHE A 318 -3.88 32.07 27.78
N TYR A 319 -4.36 33.08 28.52
CA TYR A 319 -4.60 34.41 27.99
C TYR A 319 -3.98 35.46 28.88
N CYS A 320 -3.25 36.40 28.29
CA CYS A 320 -2.76 37.57 28.99
C CYS A 320 -2.97 38.87 28.22
N ILE A 321 -3.04 39.97 28.97
CA ILE A 321 -3.12 41.33 28.49
C ILE A 321 -1.90 42.08 29.03
N ILE A 322 -1.10 42.64 28.14
CA ILE A 322 0.06 43.47 28.47
C ILE A 322 -0.33 44.93 28.26
N HIS A 323 -0.34 45.69 29.34
CA HIS A 323 -0.58 47.13 29.33
C HIS A 323 0.70 47.89 28.97
N PRO A 324 0.58 49.08 28.35
CA PRO A 324 1.74 49.88 27.94
C PRO A 324 2.62 50.33 29.11
N LYS A 325 2.07 50.37 30.33
CA LYS A 325 2.80 50.72 31.56
C LYS A 325 3.58 49.54 32.17
N GLY A 326 3.51 48.36 31.56
CA GLY A 326 4.16 47.14 32.03
C GLY A 326 3.30 46.27 32.95
N GLU A 327 2.04 46.63 33.24
CA GLU A 327 1.14 45.73 33.96
C GLU A 327 0.72 44.58 33.04
N LEU A 328 0.99 43.34 33.45
CA LEU A 328 0.56 42.12 32.75
C LEU A 328 -0.53 41.45 33.58
N LEU A 329 -1.73 41.34 33.03
CA LEU A 329 -2.85 40.58 33.59
C LEU A 329 -2.95 39.24 32.87
N PHE A 330 -3.19 38.14 33.58
CA PHE A 330 -3.28 36.82 32.95
C PHE A 330 -4.28 35.90 33.64
N SER A 331 -4.77 34.91 32.88
CA SER A 331 -5.62 33.83 33.38
C SER A 331 -5.34 32.54 32.60
N SER A 332 -5.51 31.39 33.25
CA SER A 332 -5.32 30.06 32.66
C SER A 332 -6.57 29.20 32.79
N ALA A 333 -6.83 28.40 31.76
CA ALA A 333 -7.86 27.37 31.68
C ALA A 333 -7.23 25.98 31.55
N GLY A 334 -6.42 25.60 32.55
CA GLY A 334 -5.77 24.29 32.61
C GLY A 334 -4.57 24.11 31.66
N HIS A 335 -4.04 25.22 31.13
CA HIS A 335 -2.88 25.23 30.23
C HIS A 335 -1.56 25.25 31.01
N PRO A 336 -0.44 24.76 30.43
CA PRO A 336 0.89 24.91 31.02
C PRO A 336 1.17 26.37 31.45
N PRO A 337 1.78 26.59 32.64
CA PRO A 337 2.10 27.92 33.10
C PRO A 337 3.09 28.61 32.16
N ALA A 338 2.82 29.87 31.81
CA ALA A 338 3.79 30.67 31.06
C ALA A 338 5.03 30.97 31.93
N LEU A 339 6.20 31.03 31.30
CA LEU A 339 7.45 31.39 31.98
C LEU A 339 7.69 32.90 31.86
N PHE A 340 7.76 33.58 32.99
CA PHE A 340 8.14 34.99 33.09
C PHE A 340 9.60 35.11 33.53
N LEU A 341 10.44 35.66 32.67
CA LEU A 341 11.83 35.99 32.97
C LEU A 341 11.92 37.45 33.42
N ASN A 342 12.20 37.65 34.71
CA ASN A 342 12.62 38.94 35.21
C ASN A 342 14.09 39.17 34.83
N ARG A 343 14.33 40.19 34.02
CA ARG A 343 15.63 40.45 33.43
C ARG A 343 16.65 40.99 34.42
N ARG A 344 16.18 41.78 35.39
CA ARG A 344 17.04 42.40 36.42
C ARG A 344 17.51 41.38 37.44
N GLU A 345 16.60 40.51 37.89
CA GLU A 345 16.89 39.45 38.85
C GLU A 345 17.53 38.23 38.19
N ASN A 346 17.44 38.11 36.86
CA ASN A 346 17.78 36.93 36.08
C ASN A 346 17.13 35.67 36.68
N ARG A 347 15.84 35.78 36.97
CA ARG A 347 15.02 34.72 37.59
C ARG A 347 13.80 34.46 36.73
N ILE A 348 13.44 33.18 36.66
CA ILE A 348 12.19 32.74 36.04
C ILE A 348 11.14 32.57 37.13
N ARG A 349 9.91 32.97 36.84
CA ARG A 349 8.71 32.68 37.63
C ARG A 349 7.68 32.05 36.70
N GLU A 350 7.03 30.99 37.15
CA GLU A 350 5.86 30.44 36.48
C GLU A 350 4.63 31.31 36.77
N LEU A 351 3.87 31.61 35.74
CA LEU A 351 2.62 32.38 35.84
C LEU A 351 1.45 31.40 36.03
N PHE A 352 1.24 30.98 37.27
CA PHE A 352 0.12 30.16 37.68
C PHE A 352 -1.05 31.03 38.16
N THR A 353 -2.28 30.64 37.81
CA THR A 353 -3.50 31.20 38.40
C THR A 353 -4.23 30.14 39.21
N GLU A 354 -4.83 30.50 40.33
CA GLU A 354 -5.73 29.60 41.04
C GLU A 354 -7.05 29.37 40.28
N ASN A 355 -7.76 28.28 40.62
CA ASN A 355 -9.11 27.97 40.12
C ASN A 355 -9.20 27.80 38.59
N THR A 356 -8.30 27.00 38.03
CA THR A 356 -8.26 26.69 36.59
C THR A 356 -9.04 25.41 36.27
N PHE A 357 -9.69 25.40 35.10
CA PHE A 357 -10.37 24.22 34.56
C PHE A 357 -10.46 24.33 33.04
N PHE A 358 -10.56 23.21 32.34
CA PHE A 358 -10.57 23.20 30.88
C PHE A 358 -11.80 23.92 30.32
N LEU A 359 -11.62 24.61 29.18
CA LEU A 359 -12.72 25.22 28.45
C LEU A 359 -13.58 24.14 27.78
N GLY A 360 -14.88 24.39 27.66
CA GLY A 360 -15.84 23.55 26.95
C GLY A 360 -16.49 22.45 27.78
N ILE A 361 -16.11 22.31 29.06
CA ILE A 361 -16.66 21.27 29.96
C ILE A 361 -17.76 21.85 30.85
N GLU A 362 -17.44 22.76 31.77
CA GLU A 362 -18.38 23.28 32.78
C GLU A 362 -18.79 24.72 32.44
N PRO A 363 -20.02 24.98 31.94
CA PRO A 363 -20.45 26.30 31.46
C PRO A 363 -20.47 27.40 32.53
N THR A 364 -20.56 27.03 33.80
CA THR A 364 -20.63 27.98 34.92
C THR A 364 -19.27 28.23 35.59
N TRP A 365 -18.20 27.59 35.11
CA TRP A 365 -16.86 27.74 35.68
C TRP A 365 -16.41 29.21 35.68
N SER A 366 -15.71 29.59 36.74
CA SER A 366 -15.24 30.95 36.94
C SER A 366 -13.73 30.95 37.12
N TYR A 367 -13.02 31.60 36.19
CA TYR A 367 -11.58 31.74 36.22
C TYR A 367 -11.14 32.88 37.15
N LYS A 368 -9.85 32.92 37.50
CA LYS A 368 -9.24 34.04 38.23
C LYS A 368 -8.20 34.74 37.36
N THR A 369 -8.13 36.05 37.52
CA THR A 369 -7.08 36.88 36.94
C THR A 369 -6.03 37.16 38.00
N ASP A 370 -4.78 36.98 37.61
CA ASP A 370 -3.63 37.40 38.40
C ASP A 370 -2.80 38.41 37.60
N SER A 371 -1.84 39.05 38.25
CA SER A 371 -1.08 40.16 37.69
C SER A 371 0.38 40.15 38.07
N ILE A 372 1.23 40.66 37.17
CA ILE A 372 2.64 40.92 37.44
C ILE A 372 3.07 42.22 36.77
N SER A 373 4.02 42.93 37.38
CA SER A 373 4.63 44.12 36.77
C SER A 373 5.86 43.73 35.96
N MET A 374 5.86 44.13 34.70
CA MET A 374 6.97 44.04 33.76
C MET A 374 7.78 45.34 33.75
N THR A 375 9.09 45.18 33.59
CA THR A 375 10.04 46.25 33.34
C THR A 375 10.77 46.02 32.04
N ARG A 376 11.39 47.07 31.49
CA ARG A 376 12.11 46.98 30.21
C ARG A 376 13.13 45.84 30.22
N GLY A 377 13.02 44.95 29.24
CA GLY A 377 13.85 43.77 29.04
C GLY A 377 13.26 42.48 29.62
N ASP A 378 12.18 42.55 30.40
CA ASP A 378 11.49 41.35 30.90
C ASP A 378 10.82 40.61 29.74
N ARG A 379 10.78 39.28 29.87
CA ARG A 379 10.29 38.37 28.83
C ARG A 379 9.19 37.48 29.37
N ILE A 380 8.16 37.25 28.57
CA ILE A 380 7.19 36.17 28.77
C ILE A 380 7.31 35.15 27.63
N LEU A 381 7.35 33.87 28.00
CA LEU A 381 7.31 32.74 27.09
C LEU A 381 6.06 31.92 27.40
N ILE A 382 5.14 31.86 26.44
CA ILE A 382 3.90 31.09 26.52
C ILE A 382 4.03 29.94 25.53
N PHE A 383 3.71 28.72 25.92
CA PHE A 383 3.96 27.52 25.10
C PHE A 383 2.93 26.44 25.40
N THR A 384 2.70 25.57 24.42
CA THR A 384 1.89 24.36 24.57
C THR A 384 2.75 23.21 25.12
N ASP A 385 2.09 22.22 25.71
CA ASP A 385 2.73 21.07 26.35
C ASP A 385 3.57 20.25 25.36
N GLY A 386 3.19 20.18 24.09
CA GLY A 386 3.98 19.51 23.05
C GLY A 386 5.44 19.99 22.95
N LEU A 387 5.76 21.21 23.40
CA LEU A 387 7.14 21.69 23.53
C LEU A 387 7.91 20.94 24.63
N ILE A 388 7.34 20.86 25.84
CA ILE A 388 7.99 20.27 27.02
C ILE A 388 7.87 18.74 27.03
N GLU A 389 6.82 18.19 26.42
CA GLU A 389 6.57 16.76 26.32
C GLU A 389 7.30 16.09 25.14
N ALA A 390 7.90 16.88 24.24
CA ALA A 390 8.70 16.36 23.13
C ALA A 390 9.76 15.37 23.61
N LYS A 391 9.79 14.16 23.02
CA LYS A 391 10.67 13.07 23.48
C LYS A 391 11.92 12.93 22.64
N ASN A 392 13.01 12.52 23.27
CA ASN A 392 14.22 12.06 22.58
C ASN A 392 14.13 10.55 22.20
N LYS A 393 15.21 10.01 21.61
CA LYS A 393 15.28 8.59 21.18
C LYS A 393 15.06 7.59 22.31
N ILE A 394 15.42 7.93 23.54
CA ILE A 394 15.25 7.07 24.71
C ILE A 394 13.92 7.32 25.46
N GLY A 395 13.05 8.18 24.91
CA GLY A 395 11.72 8.45 25.45
C GLY A 395 11.68 9.46 26.59
N GLN A 396 12.78 10.15 26.90
CA GLN A 396 12.79 11.24 27.88
C GLN A 396 12.20 12.51 27.27
N GLN A 397 11.34 13.18 28.02
CA GLN A 397 10.73 14.46 27.66
C GLN A 397 11.77 15.60 27.73
N TYR A 398 11.56 16.65 26.92
CA TYR A 398 12.41 17.85 26.88
C TYR A 398 12.40 18.55 28.24
N GLY A 399 11.20 18.70 28.82
CA GLY A 399 10.97 19.13 30.19
C GLY A 399 11.13 20.62 30.43
N GLU A 400 10.43 21.12 31.45
CA GLU A 400 10.45 22.52 31.86
C GLU A 400 11.82 22.98 32.38
N GLY A 401 12.58 22.08 33.02
CA GLY A 401 13.92 22.38 33.54
C GLY A 401 14.89 22.81 32.42
N ARG A 402 14.91 22.06 31.31
CA ARG A 402 15.76 22.38 30.15
C ARG A 402 15.32 23.68 29.48
N LEU A 403 14.01 23.86 29.32
CA LEU A 403 13.43 25.07 28.76
C LEU A 403 13.81 26.31 29.58
N SER A 404 13.68 26.21 30.91
CA SER A 404 14.03 27.27 31.85
C SER A 404 15.52 27.59 31.85
N GLU A 405 16.37 26.57 31.82
CA GLU A 405 17.81 26.77 31.68
C GLU A 405 18.19 27.48 30.38
N LEU A 406 17.57 27.10 29.27
CA LEU A 406 17.82 27.74 27.97
C LEU A 406 17.36 29.20 27.99
N LEU A 407 16.19 29.47 28.56
CA LEU A 407 15.63 30.81 28.72
C LEU A 407 16.54 31.72 29.56
N LEU A 408 17.14 31.21 30.65
CA LEU A 408 18.13 31.94 31.44
C LEU A 408 19.44 32.17 30.68
N LYS A 409 20.02 31.12 30.09
CA LYS A 409 21.31 31.16 29.38
C LYS A 409 21.29 32.06 28.15
N LYS A 410 20.14 32.15 27.47
CA LYS A 410 19.94 32.88 26.21
C LYS A 410 19.05 34.11 26.37
N SER A 411 18.94 34.61 27.60
CA SER A 411 18.15 35.79 27.97
C SER A 411 18.57 37.08 27.26
N ASN A 412 19.81 37.17 26.75
CA ASN A 412 20.32 38.32 26.00
C ASN A 412 19.88 38.36 24.53
N LEU A 413 19.38 37.25 23.97
CA LEU A 413 18.94 37.20 22.58
C LEU A 413 17.61 37.92 22.40
N SER A 414 17.37 38.49 21.22
CA SER A 414 16.03 38.98 20.85
C SER A 414 15.01 37.81 20.81
N PRO A 415 13.69 38.08 20.84
CA PRO A 415 12.69 37.02 20.80
C PRO A 415 12.80 36.10 19.58
N GLU A 416 13.14 36.66 18.42
CA GLU A 416 13.30 35.90 17.17
C GLU A 416 14.52 34.97 17.25
N GLU A 417 15.69 35.51 17.63
CA GLU A 417 16.92 34.72 17.80
C GLU A 417 16.77 33.65 18.89
N PHE A 418 16.06 33.96 19.97
CA PHE A 418 15.74 32.99 21.02
C PHE A 418 14.84 31.88 20.48
N SER A 419 13.80 32.24 19.72
CA SER A 419 12.87 31.26 19.13
C SER A 419 13.57 30.32 18.15
N GLU A 420 14.48 30.83 17.32
CA GLU A 420 15.33 30.00 16.45
C GLU A 420 16.26 29.09 17.26
N THR A 421 16.87 29.62 18.31
CA THR A 421 17.75 28.84 19.19
C THR A 421 17.00 27.72 19.92
N LEU A 422 15.79 27.99 20.40
CA LEU A 422 14.92 27.01 21.05
C LEU A 422 14.51 25.89 20.09
N MET A 423 14.06 26.23 18.87
CA MET A 423 13.72 25.22 17.87
C MET A 423 14.92 24.35 17.48
N LYS A 424 16.12 24.94 17.43
CA LYS A 424 17.35 24.20 17.14
C LYS A 424 17.71 23.25 18.29
N ASP A 425 17.68 23.72 19.54
CA ASP A 425 17.94 22.89 20.72
C ASP A 425 16.94 21.73 20.85
N LEU A 426 15.66 21.99 20.54
CA LEU A 426 14.61 20.97 20.49
C LEU A 426 14.90 19.90 19.43
N GLY A 427 15.24 20.32 18.20
CA GLY A 427 15.56 19.39 17.12
C GLY A 427 16.80 18.54 17.41
N GLU A 428 17.83 19.14 18.02
CA GLU A 428 19.02 18.42 18.49
C GLU A 428 18.68 17.42 19.60
N PHE A 429 17.82 17.78 20.54
CA PHE A 429 17.35 16.90 21.61
C PHE A 429 16.56 15.70 21.08
N GLN A 430 15.65 15.93 20.13
CA GLN A 430 14.85 14.86 19.50
C GLN A 430 15.72 13.90 18.68
N ALA A 431 16.88 14.36 18.18
CA ALA A 431 17.87 13.58 17.43
C ALA A 431 17.30 12.82 16.22
N GLY A 432 16.26 13.37 15.58
CA GLY A 432 15.56 12.76 14.44
C GLY A 432 14.32 11.92 14.81
N ARG A 433 13.88 11.92 16.08
CA ARG A 433 12.52 11.49 16.44
C ARG A 433 11.52 12.56 16.00
N HIS A 434 10.39 12.14 15.46
CA HIS A 434 9.29 13.06 15.17
C HIS A 434 8.60 13.48 16.47
N SER A 435 8.09 14.71 16.53
CA SER A 435 7.20 15.14 17.60
C SER A 435 5.99 14.21 17.68
N GLU A 436 5.45 14.06 18.88
CA GLU A 436 4.24 13.27 19.15
C GLU A 436 3.01 14.15 19.32
N ASP A 437 3.20 15.47 19.33
CA ASP A 437 2.17 16.49 19.47
C ASP A 437 2.51 17.76 18.67
N ASP A 438 1.53 18.65 18.51
CA ASP A 438 1.74 20.00 18.00
C ASP A 438 2.63 20.82 18.95
N ILE A 439 3.38 21.77 18.40
CA ILE A 439 4.23 22.66 19.19
C ILE A 439 3.89 24.09 18.80
N ALA A 440 3.38 24.86 19.75
CA ALA A 440 3.18 26.29 19.62
C ALA A 440 3.83 27.04 20.78
N PHE A 441 4.50 28.14 20.49
CA PHE A 441 4.94 29.07 21.53
C PHE A 441 5.05 30.50 21.03
N VAL A 442 4.90 31.44 21.95
CA VAL A 442 5.03 32.88 21.78
C VAL A 442 6.03 33.42 22.79
N CYS A 443 7.04 34.12 22.28
CA CYS A 443 8.07 34.80 23.04
C CYS A 443 7.89 36.31 22.90
N CYS A 444 7.75 37.02 24.02
CA CYS A 444 7.49 38.46 24.04
C CYS A 444 8.41 39.20 25.01
N ASP A 445 9.11 40.22 24.53
CA ASP A 445 9.92 41.14 25.35
C ASP A 445 9.22 42.49 25.53
N PHE A 446 9.21 42.99 26.76
CA PHE A 446 8.74 44.34 27.07
C PHE A 446 9.85 45.38 26.86
N ARG A 447 9.63 46.37 25.98
CA ARG A 447 10.59 47.43 25.65
C ARG A 447 10.50 48.68 26.51
N GLY A 448 9.40 48.86 27.26
CA GLY A 448 9.13 50.06 28.05
C GLY A 448 8.42 51.12 27.26
#